data_AF-A0A125QAM1-F1
#
_entry.id   AF-A0A125QAM1-F1
#
_cell.length_a   1.000
_cell.length_b   1.000
_cell.length_c   1.000
_cell.angle_alpha   90.00
_cell.angle_beta   90.00
_cell.angle_gamma   90.00
#
_symmetry.space_group_name_H-M   'P 1'
#
loop_
_entity.id
_entity.type
_entity.pdbx_description
1 polymer ?
#
loop_
_entity_poly.entity_id
_entity_poly.type
_entity_poly.pdbx_seq_one_letter_code
_entity_poly.pdbx_strand_id
1 'polypeptide(L)'
;MSELTIRPMQPDEITLAVDWAAAEGWNPGLADAACFAAEDPQGFFVGELDGQPAAVISCVNYGARFSFLGFYIVRQDLRGRGYGSQIWKTAIAHARPRVIGLDGVVAQLANYAKSGFALAYANIRYGGRVAAPPAPDADIVALTDLPAAIIEADDATVFPAPRPAFLRGWINAPAHIGRALMRDGKLAGWGVIRPCRTGRKIGPLVADDRASAETLLSALLASDGGGDIFLDVPAVNRDAIATAEGLGLSPTFETARMYTGAIPSLQMHRVFGVTTFELG
;
A
#
# COMPACT_ATOMS: atom_id res chain seq x y z
N MET A 1 -21.50 -25.38 -16.39
CA MET A 1 -20.65 -24.65 -15.43
C MET A 1 -21.13 -23.22 -15.45
N SER A 2 -21.51 -22.64 -14.32
CA SER A 2 -21.94 -21.24 -14.27
C SER A 2 -20.79 -20.35 -14.78
N GLU A 3 -21.10 -19.44 -15.68
CA GLU A 3 -20.13 -18.51 -16.26
C GLU A 3 -19.83 -17.39 -15.25
N LEU A 4 -18.56 -16.99 -15.16
CA LEU A 4 -18.16 -15.90 -14.27
C LEU A 4 -18.54 -14.56 -14.92
N THR A 5 -19.50 -13.87 -14.32
CA THR A 5 -19.85 -12.50 -14.74
C THR A 5 -18.88 -11.54 -14.06
N ILE A 6 -18.15 -10.73 -14.83
CA ILE A 6 -17.16 -9.78 -14.30
C ILE A 6 -17.63 -8.36 -14.56
N ARG A 7 -17.62 -7.53 -13.51
CA ARG A 7 -18.00 -6.12 -13.59
C ARG A 7 -17.11 -5.25 -12.69
N PRO A 8 -17.02 -3.94 -12.96
CA PRO A 8 -16.47 -3.00 -11.99
C PRO A 8 -17.26 -3.03 -10.68
N MET A 9 -16.55 -2.87 -9.57
CA MET A 9 -17.14 -2.68 -8.25
C MET A 9 -17.62 -1.24 -8.11
N GLN A 10 -18.74 -1.05 -7.43
CA GLN A 10 -19.11 0.27 -6.90
C GLN A 10 -18.18 0.62 -5.73
N PRO A 11 -17.99 1.92 -5.42
CA PRO A 11 -17.07 2.35 -4.36
C PRO A 11 -17.33 1.71 -2.99
N ASP A 12 -18.59 1.50 -2.62
CA ASP A 12 -19.01 0.87 -1.37
C ASP A 12 -18.72 -0.65 -1.34
N GLU A 13 -18.72 -1.30 -2.51
CA GLU A 13 -18.38 -2.71 -2.65
C GLU A 13 -16.88 -3.00 -2.41
N ILE A 14 -15.98 -2.02 -2.55
CA ILE A 14 -14.52 -2.22 -2.38
C ILE A 14 -14.17 -2.77 -0.99
N THR A 15 -15.01 -2.49 0.02
CA THR A 15 -14.91 -3.09 1.36
C THR A 15 -14.85 -4.62 1.30
N LEU A 16 -15.54 -5.27 0.35
CA LEU A 16 -15.46 -6.72 0.15
C LEU A 16 -14.04 -7.19 -0.16
N ALA A 17 -13.31 -6.46 -1.01
CA ALA A 17 -11.93 -6.80 -1.36
C ALA A 17 -10.98 -6.62 -0.15
N VAL A 18 -11.21 -5.56 0.64
CA VAL A 18 -10.51 -5.30 1.90
C VAL A 18 -10.76 -6.43 2.91
N ASP A 19 -12.00 -6.89 3.02
CA ASP A 19 -12.40 -7.98 3.93
C ASP A 19 -11.77 -9.31 3.52
N TRP A 20 -11.72 -9.61 2.23
CA TRP A 20 -11.07 -10.81 1.71
C TRP A 20 -9.54 -10.74 1.90
N ALA A 21 -8.91 -9.60 1.64
CA ALA A 21 -7.49 -9.41 1.90
C ALA A 21 -7.16 -9.60 3.40
N ALA A 22 -8.03 -9.12 4.28
CA ALA A 22 -7.89 -9.37 5.70
C ALA A 22 -7.98 -10.85 6.08
N ALA A 23 -8.91 -11.59 5.45
CA ALA A 23 -9.02 -13.04 5.64
C ALA A 23 -7.78 -13.81 5.13
N GLU A 24 -7.07 -13.27 4.13
CA GLU A 24 -5.76 -13.79 3.67
C GLU A 24 -4.58 -13.33 4.55
N GLY A 25 -4.83 -12.56 5.62
CA GLY A 25 -3.80 -12.07 6.54
C GLY A 25 -3.07 -10.80 6.09
N TRP A 26 -3.56 -10.10 5.05
CA TRP A 26 -2.87 -8.92 4.50
C TRP A 26 -3.06 -7.65 5.34
N ASN A 27 -3.97 -7.67 6.32
CA ASN A 27 -4.21 -6.61 7.30
C ASN A 27 -4.29 -5.18 6.71
N PRO A 28 -5.20 -4.92 5.75
CA PRO A 28 -5.47 -3.56 5.26
C PRO A 28 -6.09 -2.68 6.36
N GLY A 29 -5.98 -1.36 6.20
CA GLY A 29 -6.55 -0.36 7.11
C GLY A 29 -8.07 -0.29 7.07
N LEU A 30 -8.69 0.16 8.16
CA LEU A 30 -10.16 0.19 8.29
C LEU A 30 -10.81 1.24 7.38
N ALA A 31 -10.11 2.33 7.06
CA ALA A 31 -10.59 3.41 6.20
C ALA A 31 -9.96 3.39 4.79
N ASP A 32 -9.19 2.35 4.46
CA ASP A 32 -8.39 2.29 3.23
C ASP A 32 -9.29 2.20 1.97
N ALA A 33 -10.44 1.52 2.03
CA ALA A 33 -11.33 1.30 0.88
C ALA A 33 -11.76 2.60 0.17
N ALA A 34 -12.14 3.63 0.93
CA ALA A 34 -12.55 4.92 0.37
C ALA A 34 -11.39 5.66 -0.29
N CYS A 35 -10.17 5.53 0.25
CA CYS A 35 -8.96 6.09 -0.34
C CYS A 35 -8.62 5.40 -1.66
N PHE A 36 -8.82 4.08 -1.73
CA PHE A 36 -8.57 3.28 -2.92
C PHE A 36 -9.53 3.63 -4.06
N ALA A 37 -10.80 3.83 -3.72
CA ALA A 37 -11.83 4.24 -4.68
C ALA A 37 -11.56 5.59 -5.35
N ALA A 38 -10.86 6.50 -4.66
CA ALA A 38 -10.64 7.86 -5.12
C ALA A 38 -9.65 7.99 -6.29
N GLU A 39 -8.73 7.05 -6.46
CA GLU A 39 -7.71 7.13 -7.52
C GLU A 39 -8.25 6.67 -8.89
N ASP A 40 -8.84 5.47 -8.93
CA ASP A 40 -9.44 4.91 -10.15
C ASP A 40 -10.77 4.23 -9.80
N PRO A 41 -11.91 4.94 -9.93
CA PRO A 41 -13.23 4.40 -9.64
C PRO A 41 -13.63 3.19 -10.49
N GLN A 42 -12.91 2.90 -11.57
CA GLN A 42 -13.13 1.74 -12.44
C GLN A 42 -12.04 0.67 -12.29
N GLY A 43 -11.09 0.86 -11.38
CA GLY A 43 -9.93 -0.01 -11.20
C GLY A 43 -10.19 -1.26 -10.37
N PHE A 44 -11.40 -1.45 -9.83
CA PHE A 44 -11.76 -2.59 -8.98
C PHE A 44 -12.80 -3.46 -9.67
N PHE A 45 -12.61 -4.77 -9.66
CA PHE A 45 -13.49 -5.74 -10.32
C PHE A 45 -13.92 -6.85 -9.37
N VAL A 46 -15.18 -7.23 -9.49
CA VAL A 46 -15.75 -8.43 -8.86
C VAL A 46 -16.18 -9.41 -9.96
N GLY A 47 -15.84 -10.67 -9.76
CA GLY A 47 -16.33 -11.80 -10.54
C GLY A 47 -17.40 -12.53 -9.74
N GLU A 48 -18.57 -12.71 -10.32
CA GLU A 48 -19.75 -13.30 -9.68
C GLU A 48 -20.14 -14.61 -10.36
N LEU A 49 -20.50 -15.61 -9.55
CA LEU A 49 -21.13 -16.86 -9.99
C LEU A 49 -22.54 -16.90 -9.41
N ASP A 50 -23.54 -17.02 -10.29
CA ASP A 50 -24.95 -17.06 -9.88
C ASP A 50 -25.34 -15.87 -8.97
N GLY A 51 -24.79 -14.69 -9.29
CA GLY A 51 -25.00 -13.45 -8.53
C GLY A 51 -24.25 -13.35 -7.20
N GLN A 52 -23.33 -14.28 -6.90
CA GLN A 52 -22.55 -14.28 -5.67
C GLN A 52 -21.06 -14.01 -5.95
N PRO A 53 -20.38 -13.15 -5.17
CA PRO A 53 -18.96 -12.91 -5.34
C PRO A 53 -18.12 -14.19 -5.23
N ALA A 54 -17.27 -14.38 -6.24
CA ALA A 54 -16.39 -15.54 -6.41
C ALA A 54 -14.91 -15.16 -6.52
N ALA A 55 -14.62 -13.98 -7.07
CA ALA A 55 -13.27 -13.43 -7.18
C ALA A 55 -13.29 -11.90 -7.09
N VAL A 56 -12.22 -11.31 -6.59
CA VAL A 56 -11.95 -9.87 -6.64
C VAL A 56 -10.55 -9.62 -7.18
N ILE A 57 -10.35 -8.47 -7.81
CA ILE A 57 -9.05 -7.99 -8.28
C ILE A 57 -9.12 -6.47 -8.47
N SER A 58 -7.98 -5.80 -8.31
CA SER A 58 -7.82 -4.40 -8.68
C SER A 58 -6.67 -4.23 -9.67
N CYS A 59 -6.81 -3.30 -10.60
CA CYS A 59 -5.73 -2.72 -11.37
C CYS A 59 -5.98 -1.21 -11.46
N VAL A 60 -5.39 -0.45 -10.54
CA VAL A 60 -5.62 0.99 -10.39
C VAL A 60 -4.70 1.76 -11.34
N ASN A 61 -5.25 2.60 -12.20
CA ASN A 61 -4.46 3.42 -13.12
C ASN A 61 -4.00 4.73 -12.47
N TYR A 62 -2.68 4.93 -12.38
CA TYR A 62 -2.06 6.20 -11.99
C TYR A 62 -1.66 6.97 -13.25
N GLY A 63 -2.55 7.87 -13.68
CA GLY A 63 -2.36 8.66 -14.89
C GLY A 63 -2.22 7.81 -16.16
N ALA A 64 -1.35 8.21 -17.08
CA ALA A 64 -1.24 7.62 -18.42
C ALA A 64 -0.17 6.53 -18.57
N ARG A 65 0.71 6.34 -17.57
CA ARG A 65 1.93 5.52 -17.73
C ARG A 65 2.05 4.35 -16.77
N PHE A 66 1.35 4.39 -15.64
CA PHE A 66 1.52 3.39 -14.58
C PHE A 66 0.18 2.88 -14.08
N SER A 67 0.12 1.59 -13.78
CA SER A 67 -0.98 0.94 -13.06
C SER A 67 -0.43 0.08 -11.94
N PHE A 68 -1.27 -0.18 -10.95
CA PHE A 68 -0.91 -1.05 -9.85
C PHE A 68 -1.95 -2.14 -9.65
N LEU A 69 -1.51 -3.40 -9.64
CA LEU A 69 -2.37 -4.57 -9.48
C LEU A 69 -2.32 -5.06 -8.03
N GLY A 70 -3.50 -5.18 -7.42
CA GLY A 70 -3.68 -5.65 -6.05
C GLY A 70 -4.96 -6.46 -5.89
N PHE A 71 -5.26 -6.91 -4.67
CA PHE A 71 -6.50 -7.62 -4.33
C PHE A 71 -6.83 -8.85 -5.20
N TYR A 72 -5.85 -9.49 -5.84
CA TYR A 72 -6.12 -10.65 -6.68
C TYR A 72 -6.43 -11.89 -5.84
N ILE A 73 -7.72 -12.08 -5.52
CA ILE A 73 -8.20 -13.11 -4.58
C ILE A 73 -9.37 -13.85 -5.19
N VAL A 74 -9.29 -15.19 -5.18
CA VAL A 74 -10.40 -16.09 -5.53
C VAL A 74 -10.84 -16.80 -4.26
N ARG A 75 -12.16 -16.92 -4.07
CA ARG A 75 -12.75 -17.67 -2.95
C ARG A 75 -12.16 -19.08 -2.86
N GLN A 76 -11.80 -19.52 -1.66
CA GLN A 76 -10.95 -20.69 -1.46
C GLN A 76 -11.51 -21.98 -2.09
N ASP A 77 -12.82 -22.21 -1.99
CA ASP A 77 -13.55 -23.35 -2.57
C ASP A 77 -13.58 -23.36 -4.11
N LEU A 78 -13.29 -22.22 -4.73
CA LEU A 78 -13.32 -22.02 -6.19
C LEU A 78 -11.93 -21.94 -6.83
N ARG A 79 -10.85 -22.02 -6.03
CA ARG A 79 -9.47 -22.01 -6.53
C ARG A 79 -9.18 -23.22 -7.42
N GLY A 80 -8.26 -23.05 -8.37
CA GLY A 80 -7.89 -24.10 -9.33
C GLY A 80 -8.90 -24.35 -10.46
N ARG A 81 -10.01 -23.61 -10.51
CA ARG A 81 -11.07 -23.78 -11.52
C ARG A 81 -11.01 -22.77 -12.68
N GLY A 82 -9.95 -21.97 -12.76
CA GLY A 82 -9.74 -21.00 -13.85
C GLY A 82 -10.36 -19.62 -13.66
N TYR A 83 -11.19 -19.39 -12.64
CA TYR A 83 -11.82 -18.07 -12.40
C TYR A 83 -10.83 -16.93 -12.16
N GLY A 84 -9.71 -17.21 -11.50
CA GLY A 84 -8.65 -16.23 -11.33
C GLY A 84 -8.08 -15.72 -12.66
N SER A 85 -7.85 -16.62 -13.62
CA SER A 85 -7.38 -16.21 -14.95
C SER A 85 -8.41 -15.39 -15.72
N GLN A 86 -9.70 -15.66 -15.53
CA GLN A 86 -10.76 -14.88 -16.17
C GLN A 86 -10.78 -13.44 -15.67
N ILE A 87 -10.83 -13.25 -14.34
CA ILE A 87 -10.85 -11.90 -13.75
C ILE A 87 -9.53 -11.15 -13.97
N TRP A 88 -8.40 -11.86 -13.97
CA TRP A 88 -7.08 -11.33 -14.32
C TRP A 88 -7.07 -10.65 -15.69
N LYS A 89 -7.64 -11.30 -16.72
CA LYS A 89 -7.68 -10.75 -18.08
C LYS A 89 -8.42 -9.41 -18.13
N THR A 90 -9.53 -9.27 -17.41
CA THR A 90 -10.28 -8.02 -17.31
C THR A 90 -9.44 -6.91 -16.66
N ALA A 91 -8.78 -7.21 -15.53
CA ALA A 91 -7.96 -6.23 -14.83
C ALA A 91 -6.76 -5.76 -15.67
N ILE A 92 -6.05 -6.68 -16.33
CA ILE A 92 -4.91 -6.33 -17.20
C ILE A 92 -5.38 -5.51 -18.42
N ALA A 93 -6.54 -5.82 -19.00
CA ALA A 93 -7.08 -5.03 -20.10
C ALA A 93 -7.38 -3.57 -19.70
N HIS A 94 -7.80 -3.34 -18.45
CA HIS A 94 -8.05 -2.00 -17.90
C HIS A 94 -6.77 -1.15 -17.78
N ALA A 95 -5.61 -1.77 -17.54
CA ALA A 95 -4.33 -1.08 -17.50
C ALA A 95 -3.97 -0.41 -18.84
N ARG A 96 -4.47 -0.95 -19.97
CA ARG A 96 -4.11 -0.51 -21.33
C ARG A 96 -2.56 -0.51 -21.50
N PRO A 97 -1.87 0.44 -22.16
CA PRO A 97 -0.42 0.29 -22.44
C PRO A 97 0.47 0.63 -21.23
N ARG A 98 -0.08 0.78 -20.02
CA ARG A 98 0.67 1.20 -18.83
C ARG A 98 1.59 0.09 -18.35
N VAL A 99 2.70 0.49 -17.73
CA VAL A 99 3.50 -0.43 -16.92
C VAL A 99 2.71 -0.78 -15.68
N ILE A 100 2.65 -2.06 -15.34
CA ILE A 100 1.89 -2.56 -14.18
C ILE A 100 2.89 -2.95 -13.10
N GLY A 101 2.76 -2.36 -11.92
CA GLY A 101 3.42 -2.81 -10.70
C GLY A 101 2.50 -3.73 -9.87
N LEU A 102 3.10 -4.62 -9.07
CA LEU A 102 2.38 -5.38 -8.03
C LEU A 102 3.30 -5.70 -6.85
N ASP A 103 2.69 -6.04 -5.71
CA ASP A 103 3.31 -6.80 -4.63
C ASP A 103 2.75 -8.21 -4.58
N GLY A 104 3.51 -9.15 -5.13
CA GLY A 104 3.10 -10.54 -5.23
C GLY A 104 3.48 -11.32 -3.98
N VAL A 105 2.55 -12.08 -3.41
CA VAL A 105 2.92 -13.08 -2.40
C VAL A 105 3.92 -14.08 -2.98
N VAL A 106 4.89 -14.52 -2.18
CA VAL A 106 6.04 -15.34 -2.66
C VAL A 106 5.59 -16.59 -3.41
N ALA A 107 4.48 -17.22 -2.99
CA ALA A 107 3.92 -18.41 -3.64
C ALA A 107 3.42 -18.17 -5.09
N GLN A 108 3.19 -16.91 -5.50
CA GLN A 108 2.63 -16.56 -6.81
C GLN A 108 3.65 -15.95 -7.78
N LEU A 109 4.91 -15.73 -7.37
CA LEU A 109 5.91 -15.04 -8.20
C LEU A 109 6.13 -15.70 -9.56
N ALA A 110 6.17 -17.04 -9.60
CA ALA A 110 6.33 -17.78 -10.85
C ALA A 110 5.13 -17.58 -11.81
N ASN A 111 3.94 -17.34 -11.28
CA ASN A 111 2.75 -17.06 -12.10
C ASN A 111 2.77 -15.64 -12.63
N TYR A 112 3.21 -14.66 -11.83
CA TYR A 112 3.40 -13.28 -12.30
C TYR A 112 4.50 -13.18 -13.35
N ALA A 113 5.60 -13.91 -13.20
CA ALA A 113 6.68 -13.95 -14.18
C ALA A 113 6.20 -14.43 -15.56
N LYS A 114 5.30 -15.43 -15.62
CA LYS A 114 4.68 -15.89 -16.87
C LYS A 114 3.82 -14.80 -17.54
N SER A 115 3.34 -13.83 -16.77
CA SER A 115 2.56 -12.69 -17.23
C SER A 115 3.43 -11.45 -17.54
N GLY A 116 4.76 -11.61 -17.63
CA GLY A 116 5.68 -10.55 -18.02
C GLY A 116 6.19 -9.68 -16.88
N PHE A 117 5.89 -10.02 -15.62
CA PHE A 117 6.41 -9.28 -14.47
C PHE A 117 7.85 -9.70 -14.16
N ALA A 118 8.75 -8.73 -14.06
CA ALA A 118 10.11 -8.91 -13.57
C ALA A 118 10.21 -8.49 -12.10
N LEU A 119 10.92 -9.29 -11.30
CA LEU A 119 11.22 -8.98 -9.90
C LEU A 119 12.08 -7.71 -9.82
N ALA A 120 11.68 -6.77 -8.95
CA ALA A 120 12.47 -5.60 -8.59
C ALA A 120 13.14 -5.77 -7.22
N TYR A 121 12.35 -6.06 -6.18
CA TYR A 121 12.82 -6.26 -4.81
C TYR A 121 11.75 -6.93 -3.93
N ALA A 122 12.13 -7.42 -2.75
CA ALA A 122 11.18 -7.89 -1.74
C ALA A 122 10.65 -6.72 -0.89
N ASN A 123 9.42 -6.84 -0.42
CA ASN A 123 8.90 -6.05 0.69
C ASN A 123 8.61 -6.98 1.87
N ILE A 124 9.01 -6.58 3.07
CA ILE A 124 8.90 -7.39 4.29
C ILE A 124 8.06 -6.62 5.29
N ARG A 125 6.97 -7.23 5.75
CA ARG A 125 6.19 -6.70 6.86
C ARG A 125 6.86 -7.04 8.17
N TYR A 126 7.26 -6.02 8.89
CA TYR A 126 7.68 -6.11 10.27
C TYR A 126 6.49 -5.84 11.20
N GLY A 127 6.33 -6.65 12.23
CA GLY A 127 5.24 -6.57 13.20
C GLY A 127 5.73 -6.78 14.62
N GLY A 128 5.11 -6.10 15.58
CA GLY A 128 5.46 -6.22 16.99
C GLY A 128 4.75 -5.20 17.87
N ARG A 129 4.81 -5.41 19.18
CA ARG A 129 4.21 -4.50 20.16
C ARG A 129 5.21 -3.43 20.59
N VAL A 130 4.86 -2.17 20.39
CA VAL A 130 5.71 -1.01 20.71
C VAL A 130 4.98 -0.11 21.70
N ALA A 131 5.65 0.31 22.77
CA ALA A 131 5.08 1.30 23.69
C ALA A 131 5.05 2.69 23.03
N ALA A 132 4.07 3.53 23.39
CA ALA A 132 4.11 4.93 22.97
C ALA A 132 5.35 5.61 23.56
N PRO A 133 6.25 6.15 22.74
CA PRO A 133 7.34 6.98 23.24
C PRO A 133 6.80 8.36 23.65
N PRO A 134 7.58 9.16 24.41
CA PRO A 134 7.29 10.58 24.52
C PRO A 134 7.32 11.24 23.12
N ALA A 135 6.59 12.35 22.97
CA ALA A 135 6.68 13.14 21.76
C ALA A 135 8.13 13.65 21.57
N PRO A 136 8.69 13.58 20.35
CA PRO A 136 10.04 14.05 20.10
C PRO A 136 10.13 15.57 20.22
N ASP A 137 11.28 16.06 20.69
CA ASP A 137 11.64 17.48 20.63
C ASP A 137 12.13 17.83 19.21
N ALA A 138 11.18 17.99 18.29
CA ALA A 138 11.41 18.27 16.87
C ALA A 138 10.26 19.07 16.27
N ASP A 139 10.51 19.75 15.14
CA ASP A 139 9.49 20.51 14.41
C ASP A 139 8.57 19.54 13.64
N ILE A 140 7.59 19.01 14.36
CA ILE A 140 6.58 18.08 13.85
C ILE A 140 5.25 18.82 13.65
N VAL A 141 4.71 18.73 12.44
CA VAL A 141 3.41 19.31 12.08
C VAL A 141 2.43 18.23 11.59
N ALA A 142 1.13 18.50 11.66
CA ALA A 142 0.15 17.63 11.03
C ALA A 142 0.23 17.79 9.50
N LEU A 143 0.05 16.69 8.75
CA LEU A 143 0.05 16.76 7.28
C LEU A 143 -1.06 17.65 6.73
N THR A 144 -2.17 17.76 7.45
CA THR A 144 -3.31 18.63 7.11
C THR A 144 -2.97 20.11 7.20
N ASP A 145 -1.90 20.48 7.92
CA ASP A 145 -1.49 21.88 8.08
C ASP A 145 -0.50 22.32 6.98
N LEU A 146 -0.01 21.37 6.18
CA LEU A 146 0.88 21.64 5.06
C LEU A 146 0.10 21.77 3.73
N PRO A 147 0.56 22.62 2.80
CA PRO A 147 0.05 22.61 1.44
C PRO A 147 0.20 21.22 0.81
N ALA A 148 -0.90 20.64 0.31
CA ALA A 148 -0.90 19.31 -0.29
C ALA A 148 0.17 19.12 -1.39
N ALA A 149 0.46 20.19 -2.15
CA ALA A 149 1.47 20.19 -3.19
C ALA A 149 2.89 19.84 -2.69
N ILE A 150 3.21 20.12 -1.43
CA ILE A 150 4.51 19.73 -0.84
C ILE A 150 4.62 18.21 -0.73
N ILE A 151 3.57 17.57 -0.21
CA ILE A 151 3.52 16.11 -0.04
C ILE A 151 3.40 15.40 -1.39
N GLU A 152 2.57 15.93 -2.29
CA GLU A 152 2.41 15.40 -3.66
C GLU A 152 3.74 15.45 -4.45
N ALA A 153 4.51 16.53 -4.30
CA ALA A 153 5.82 16.65 -4.94
C ALA A 153 6.86 15.69 -4.35
N ASP A 154 6.83 15.50 -3.03
CA ASP A 154 7.73 14.56 -2.34
C ASP A 154 7.41 13.10 -2.68
N ASP A 155 6.13 12.71 -2.65
CA ASP A 155 5.66 11.37 -3.01
C ASP A 155 6.03 10.98 -4.45
N ALA A 156 5.99 11.94 -5.38
CA ALA A 156 6.39 11.73 -6.77
C ALA A 156 7.88 11.35 -6.95
N THR A 157 8.71 11.51 -5.91
CA THR A 157 10.12 11.07 -5.93
C THR A 157 10.30 9.60 -5.52
N VAL A 158 9.28 9.00 -4.87
CA VAL A 158 9.33 7.66 -4.29
C VAL A 158 8.28 6.70 -4.83
N PHE A 159 7.34 7.19 -5.64
CA PHE A 159 6.31 6.37 -6.30
C PHE A 159 6.30 6.60 -7.83
N PRO A 160 6.03 5.58 -8.68
CA PRO A 160 6.20 5.68 -10.14
C PRO A 160 5.34 6.72 -10.88
N ALA A 161 4.29 7.26 -10.25
CA ALA A 161 3.37 8.19 -10.90
C ALA A 161 2.69 9.13 -9.87
N PRO A 162 2.28 10.35 -10.24
CA PRO A 162 1.51 11.20 -9.34
C PRO A 162 0.19 10.55 -8.94
N ARG A 163 -0.18 10.66 -7.65
CA ARG A 163 -1.41 10.10 -7.06
C ARG A 163 -2.13 11.07 -6.11
N PRO A 164 -2.45 12.31 -6.54
CA PRO A 164 -2.96 13.36 -5.65
C PRO A 164 -4.35 13.05 -5.09
N ALA A 165 -5.22 12.36 -5.84
CA ALA A 165 -6.55 11.99 -5.36
C ALA A 165 -6.44 10.98 -4.22
N PHE A 166 -5.61 9.94 -4.41
CA PHE A 166 -5.26 8.99 -3.35
C PHE A 166 -4.66 9.69 -2.13
N LEU A 167 -3.62 10.52 -2.27
CA LEU A 167 -2.92 11.14 -1.14
C LEU A 167 -3.84 12.06 -0.33
N ARG A 168 -4.70 12.85 -0.99
CA ARG A 168 -5.67 13.70 -0.30
C ARG A 168 -6.69 12.86 0.48
N GLY A 169 -7.19 11.78 -0.10
CA GLY A 169 -8.03 10.82 0.61
C GLY A 169 -7.31 10.21 1.81
N TRP A 170 -6.07 9.75 1.59
CA TRP A 170 -5.24 9.07 2.58
C TRP A 170 -4.91 9.94 3.80
N ILE A 171 -4.56 11.21 3.59
CA ILE A 171 -4.20 12.15 4.66
C ILE A 171 -5.42 12.57 5.48
N ASN A 172 -6.60 12.64 4.85
CA ASN A 172 -7.83 13.12 5.49
C ASN A 172 -8.77 11.98 5.95
N ALA A 173 -8.38 10.72 5.76
CA ALA A 173 -9.24 9.59 6.08
C ALA A 173 -9.51 9.50 7.59
N PRO A 174 -10.71 9.04 8.00
CA PRO A 174 -11.03 8.85 9.41
C PRO A 174 -9.99 8.01 10.15
N ALA A 175 -9.56 8.49 11.31
CA ALA A 175 -8.56 7.86 12.16
C ALA A 175 -7.15 7.67 11.55
N HIS A 176 -6.88 8.21 10.36
CA HIS A 176 -5.51 8.35 9.89
C HIS A 176 -4.84 9.53 10.59
N ILE A 177 -3.64 9.32 11.12
CA ILE A 177 -2.85 10.36 11.76
C ILE A 177 -1.61 10.60 10.91
N GLY A 178 -1.60 11.73 10.20
CA GLY A 178 -0.48 12.18 9.39
C GLY A 178 0.45 13.13 10.14
N ARG A 179 1.77 12.89 10.03
CA ARG A 179 2.81 13.80 10.55
C ARG A 179 3.87 14.10 9.50
N ALA A 180 4.41 15.31 9.54
CA ALA A 180 5.58 15.74 8.78
C ALA A 180 6.63 16.28 9.73
N LEU A 181 7.89 16.02 9.39
CA LEU A 181 9.06 16.59 10.05
C LEU A 181 9.60 17.71 9.17
N MET A 182 9.72 18.89 9.77
CA MET A 182 10.32 20.05 9.15
C MET A 182 11.75 20.23 9.65
N ARG A 183 12.66 20.58 8.75
CA ARG A 183 14.05 20.94 9.06
C ARG A 183 14.40 22.19 8.26
N ASP A 184 14.73 23.27 8.95
CA ASP A 184 15.06 24.57 8.35
C ASP A 184 13.98 25.05 7.34
N GLY A 185 12.71 24.84 7.68
CA GLY A 185 11.56 25.21 6.84
C GLY A 185 11.32 24.31 5.62
N LYS A 186 12.01 23.16 5.52
CA LYS A 186 11.83 22.17 4.45
C LYS A 186 11.31 20.85 4.99
N LEU A 187 10.55 20.13 4.18
CA LEU A 187 10.10 18.78 4.51
C LEU A 187 11.31 17.83 4.55
N ALA A 188 11.59 17.24 5.71
CA ALA A 188 12.62 16.21 5.88
C ALA A 188 12.03 14.79 5.89
N GLY A 189 10.71 14.68 6.02
CA GLY A 189 9.98 13.43 5.89
C GLY A 189 8.54 13.55 6.35
N TRP A 190 7.75 12.52 6.07
CA TRP A 190 6.35 12.41 6.47
C TRP A 190 5.91 10.96 6.58
N GLY A 191 4.80 10.75 7.28
CA GLY A 191 4.16 9.45 7.29
C GLY A 191 2.76 9.48 7.89
N VAL A 192 2.09 8.33 7.77
CA VAL A 192 0.73 8.13 8.28
C VAL A 192 0.68 6.86 9.11
N ILE A 193 0.14 6.95 10.32
CA ILE A 193 -0.28 5.79 11.12
C ILE A 193 -1.79 5.66 11.04
N ARG A 194 -2.29 4.44 10.85
CA ARG A 194 -3.73 4.17 10.71
C ARG A 194 -4.14 2.86 11.36
N PRO A 195 -5.37 2.75 11.88
CA PRO A 195 -5.88 1.51 12.42
C PRO A 195 -6.12 0.48 11.31
N CYS A 196 -5.72 -0.75 11.58
CA CYS A 196 -6.06 -1.93 10.77
C CYS A 196 -6.97 -2.84 11.58
N ARG A 197 -7.38 -3.98 11.00
CA ARG A 197 -8.14 -5.01 11.74
C ARG A 197 -7.35 -5.56 12.91
N THR A 198 -6.04 -5.66 12.76
CA THR A 198 -5.11 -5.95 13.86
C THR A 198 -4.10 -4.82 13.98
N GLY A 199 -4.02 -4.22 15.16
CA GLY A 199 -3.06 -3.16 15.44
C GLY A 199 -3.18 -1.96 14.51
N ARG A 200 -2.04 -1.32 14.25
CA ARG A 200 -1.92 -0.16 13.36
C ARG A 200 -0.82 -0.38 12.34
N LYS A 201 -0.99 0.18 11.16
CA LYS A 201 0.06 0.19 10.13
C LYS A 201 0.59 1.60 9.96
N ILE A 202 1.91 1.71 9.88
CA ILE A 202 2.60 2.94 9.51
C ILE A 202 2.95 2.83 8.03
N GLY A 203 2.37 3.69 7.20
CA GLY A 203 2.50 3.64 5.75
C GLY A 203 1.72 4.76 5.06
N PRO A 204 2.37 5.60 4.24
CA PRO A 204 3.80 5.57 3.97
C PRO A 204 4.61 6.07 5.18
N LEU A 205 5.90 5.75 5.18
CA LEU A 205 6.91 6.45 5.99
C LEU A 205 8.06 6.81 5.06
N VAL A 206 8.16 8.09 4.73
CA VAL A 206 9.15 8.65 3.80
C VAL A 206 10.02 9.65 4.55
N ALA A 207 11.33 9.55 4.41
CA ALA A 207 12.26 10.45 5.10
C ALA A 207 13.59 10.57 4.38
N ASP A 208 14.27 11.70 4.51
CA ASP A 208 15.57 11.95 3.88
C ASP A 208 16.68 11.04 4.41
N ASP A 209 16.58 10.65 5.68
CA ASP A 209 17.56 9.84 6.38
C ASP A 209 16.90 9.03 7.51
N ARG A 210 17.65 8.07 8.06
CA ARG A 210 17.20 7.19 9.14
C ARG A 210 16.76 7.93 10.40
N ALA A 211 17.50 8.97 10.80
CA ALA A 211 17.20 9.74 12.01
C ALA A 211 15.86 10.47 11.88
N SER A 212 15.56 10.98 10.68
CA SER A 212 14.30 11.62 10.34
C SER A 212 13.15 10.61 10.37
N ALA A 213 13.35 9.40 9.84
CA ALA A 213 12.37 8.32 9.92
C ALA A 213 12.06 7.90 11.36
N GLU A 214 13.09 7.75 12.21
CA GLU A 214 12.94 7.40 13.62
C GLU A 214 12.21 8.50 14.42
N THR A 215 12.50 9.77 14.12
CA THR A 215 11.81 10.92 14.72
C THR A 215 10.33 10.94 14.34
N LEU A 216 10.01 10.76 13.05
CA LEU A 216 8.62 10.68 12.57
C LEU A 216 7.87 9.51 13.18
N LEU A 217 8.51 8.34 13.23
CA LEU A 217 7.91 7.16 13.81
C LEU A 217 7.61 7.36 15.30
N SER A 218 8.52 7.99 16.06
CA SER A 218 8.26 8.40 17.44
C SER A 218 7.06 9.33 17.55
N ALA A 219 6.96 10.35 16.69
CA ALA A 219 5.82 11.28 16.69
C ALA A 219 4.47 10.61 16.34
N LEU A 220 4.47 9.69 15.39
CA LEU A 220 3.29 8.91 14.99
C LEU A 220 2.82 8.00 16.13
N LEU A 221 3.74 7.25 16.74
CA LEU A 221 3.44 6.37 17.88
C LEU A 221 2.96 7.15 19.11
N ALA A 222 3.56 8.31 19.40
CA ALA A 222 3.11 9.18 20.49
C ALA A 222 1.71 9.73 20.25
N SER A 223 1.34 10.01 18.99
CA SER A 223 0.02 10.53 18.62
C SER A 223 -1.09 9.48 18.68
N ASP A 224 -0.77 8.21 18.41
CA ASP A 224 -1.75 7.11 18.38
C ASP A 224 -1.82 6.30 19.71
N GLY A 225 -0.75 6.31 20.50
CA GLY A 225 -0.65 5.58 21.77
C GLY A 225 0.04 4.21 21.69
N GLY A 226 0.72 3.90 20.58
CA GLY A 226 1.47 2.65 20.40
C GLY A 226 0.59 1.39 20.34
N GLY A 227 1.14 0.24 20.70
CA GLY A 227 0.48 -1.06 20.66
C GLY A 227 1.06 -1.98 19.59
N ASP A 228 0.24 -2.84 19.00
CA ASP A 228 0.69 -3.69 17.88
C ASP A 228 0.85 -2.83 16.62
N ILE A 229 2.07 -2.76 16.10
CA ILE A 229 2.47 -1.93 14.96
C ILE A 229 2.96 -2.82 13.83
N PHE A 230 2.62 -2.43 12.61
CA PHE A 230 3.09 -3.04 11.37
C PHE A 230 3.75 -2.00 10.47
N LEU A 231 4.90 -2.36 9.89
CA LEU A 231 5.64 -1.55 8.94
C LEU A 231 6.01 -2.42 7.73
N ASP A 232 5.62 -1.99 6.54
CA ASP A 232 5.89 -2.70 5.30
C ASP A 232 7.16 -2.13 4.64
N VAL A 233 8.30 -2.81 4.80
CA VAL A 233 9.64 -2.30 4.49
C VAL A 233 10.16 -2.82 3.15
N PRO A 234 10.61 -1.95 2.21
CA PRO A 234 11.37 -2.39 1.05
C PRO A 234 12.72 -2.99 1.46
N ALA A 235 12.98 -4.25 1.11
CA ALA A 235 14.21 -4.96 1.51
C ALA A 235 15.49 -4.38 0.90
N VAL A 236 15.35 -3.51 -0.11
CA VAL A 236 16.46 -2.74 -0.70
C VAL A 236 16.90 -1.56 0.16
N ASN A 237 16.09 -1.13 1.14
CA ASN A 237 16.43 -0.08 2.08
C ASN A 237 16.92 -0.68 3.40
N ARG A 238 18.24 -0.75 3.56
CA ARG A 238 18.88 -1.31 4.78
C ARG A 238 18.60 -0.47 6.03
N ASP A 239 18.50 0.84 5.88
CA ASP A 239 18.20 1.73 7.00
C ASP A 239 16.76 1.52 7.49
N ALA A 240 15.82 1.28 6.57
CA ALA A 240 14.45 0.93 6.92
C ALA A 240 14.33 -0.39 7.68
N ILE A 241 15.07 -1.42 7.25
CA ILE A 241 15.17 -2.69 7.98
C ILE A 241 15.70 -2.42 9.40
N ALA A 242 16.80 -1.68 9.50
CA ALA A 242 17.42 -1.39 10.79
C ALA A 242 16.55 -0.52 11.71
N THR A 243 15.71 0.36 11.16
CA THR A 243 14.67 1.10 11.91
C THR A 243 13.60 0.15 12.45
N ALA A 244 13.09 -0.77 11.62
CA ALA A 244 12.09 -1.75 12.05
C ALA A 244 12.61 -2.67 13.16
N GLU A 245 13.81 -3.22 12.98
CA GLU A 245 14.46 -4.09 13.96
C GLU A 245 14.86 -3.33 15.24
N GLY A 246 15.28 -2.06 15.12
CA GLY A 246 15.59 -1.18 16.24
C GLY A 246 14.38 -0.90 17.15
N LEU A 247 13.17 -1.02 16.62
CA LEU A 247 11.92 -0.95 17.39
C LEU A 247 11.50 -2.27 18.04
N GLY A 248 12.28 -3.34 17.83
CA GLY A 248 11.96 -4.68 18.27
C GLY A 248 10.88 -5.38 17.43
N LEU A 249 10.59 -4.88 16.21
CA LEU A 249 9.66 -5.55 15.30
C LEU A 249 10.33 -6.76 14.66
N SER A 250 9.55 -7.79 14.35
CA SER A 250 10.01 -9.02 13.68
C SER A 250 9.32 -9.21 12.34
N PRO A 251 9.95 -9.85 11.34
CA PRO A 251 9.31 -10.15 10.06
C PRO A 251 8.11 -11.10 10.25
N THR A 252 6.99 -10.79 9.59
CA THR A 252 5.70 -11.52 9.73
C THR A 252 5.05 -11.88 8.40
N PHE A 253 5.40 -11.18 7.32
CA PHE A 253 4.86 -11.43 5.98
C PHE A 253 5.82 -10.90 4.91
N GLU A 254 5.83 -11.49 3.73
CA GLU A 254 6.71 -11.10 2.62
C GLU A 254 5.96 -11.07 1.30
N THR A 255 6.21 -10.02 0.52
CA THR A 255 5.79 -9.88 -0.87
C THR A 255 6.98 -9.50 -1.73
N ALA A 256 6.81 -9.57 -3.04
CA ALA A 256 7.81 -9.08 -3.97
C ALA A 256 7.23 -8.02 -4.90
N ARG A 257 7.91 -6.87 -4.94
CA ARG A 257 7.71 -5.82 -5.92
C ARG A 257 8.08 -6.35 -7.30
N MET A 258 7.15 -6.30 -8.24
CA MET A 258 7.41 -6.68 -9.62
C MET A 258 6.79 -5.68 -10.61
N TYR A 259 7.38 -5.57 -11.80
CA TYR A 259 6.89 -4.67 -12.87
C TYR A 259 6.87 -5.35 -14.24
N THR A 260 5.90 -5.00 -15.08
CA THR A 260 5.85 -5.46 -16.49
C THR A 260 6.80 -4.71 -17.43
N GLY A 261 7.46 -3.65 -16.95
CA GLY A 261 8.32 -2.80 -17.77
C GLY A 261 9.12 -1.81 -16.92
N ALA A 262 9.86 -0.93 -17.60
CA ALA A 262 10.69 0.07 -16.93
C ALA A 262 9.82 1.12 -16.21
N ILE A 263 10.25 1.51 -15.02
CA ILE A 263 9.67 2.61 -14.24
C ILE A 263 10.68 3.77 -14.13
N PRO A 264 10.22 4.99 -13.78
CA PRO A 264 11.13 6.07 -13.41
C PRO A 264 12.05 5.65 -12.25
N SER A 265 13.23 6.29 -12.17
CA SER A 265 14.11 6.10 -11.01
C SER A 265 13.43 6.66 -9.76
N LEU A 266 13.36 5.84 -8.71
CA LEU A 266 12.75 6.20 -7.43
C LEU A 266 13.82 6.35 -6.36
N GLN A 267 13.60 7.26 -5.42
CA GLN A 267 14.46 7.47 -4.26
C GLN A 267 14.18 6.43 -3.17
N MET A 268 14.39 5.14 -3.46
CA MET A 268 14.04 4.04 -2.56
C MET A 268 14.74 4.08 -1.19
N HIS A 269 15.89 4.76 -1.09
CA HIS A 269 16.58 4.99 0.18
C HIS A 269 15.76 5.87 1.16
N ARG A 270 14.78 6.63 0.66
CA ARG A 270 13.87 7.45 1.47
C ARG A 270 12.63 6.71 1.92
N VAL A 271 12.36 5.51 1.41
CA VAL A 271 11.14 4.76 1.73
C VAL A 271 11.42 3.82 2.90
N PHE A 272 10.96 4.21 4.09
CA PHE A 272 11.05 3.42 5.32
C PHE A 272 9.82 2.53 5.55
N GLY A 273 8.69 2.89 4.93
CA GLY A 273 7.49 2.07 4.87
C GLY A 273 6.72 2.38 3.61
N VAL A 274 6.36 1.36 2.82
CA VAL A 274 5.47 1.55 1.66
C VAL A 274 4.08 1.97 2.14
N THR A 275 3.32 2.63 1.28
CA THR A 275 1.98 3.11 1.63
C THR A 275 1.05 1.94 1.95
N THR A 276 0.98 0.98 1.03
CA THR A 276 0.11 -0.21 1.08
C THR A 276 0.59 -1.21 0.02
N PHE A 277 0.47 -2.52 0.29
CA PHE A 277 0.76 -3.56 -0.71
C PHE A 277 -0.30 -3.63 -1.81
N GLU A 278 -1.51 -3.19 -1.49
CA GLU A 278 -2.68 -3.28 -2.35
C GLU A 278 -2.65 -2.25 -3.47
N LEU A 279 -2.10 -1.06 -3.21
CA LEU A 279 -2.04 0.05 -4.17
C LEU A 279 -0.64 0.61 -4.46
N GLY A 280 0.38 0.09 -3.76
CA GLY A 280 1.79 0.42 -3.97
C GLY A 280 2.33 1.55 -3.10
#